data_AF-A0A099KFB4-F1
#
_entry.id   AF-A0A099KFB4-F1
#
_cell.length_a   1.000
_cell.length_b   1.000
_cell.length_c   1.000
_cell.angle_alpha   90.00
_cell.angle_beta   90.00
_cell.angle_gamma   90.00
#
_symmetry.space_group_name_H-M   'P 1'
#
loop_
_entity.id
_entity.type
_entity.pdbx_description
1 polymer ?
#
loop_
_entity_poly.entity_id
_entity_poly.type
_entity_poly.pdbx_seq_one_letter_code
_entity_poly.pdbx_strand_id
1 'polypeptide(L)'
;MEQSPWQLLLKNGNHCFDNQQLDQAETFYLHAYDLLSKARGNDPQSSELLMDWICTCHNLSSLYQELGYLDLSLEYLMSPHEYLLRVIGANFLADEIKQAAFKAISITLHAILLFTKKHKNCDGCCSQSPSLKKIMGLETCTIH
;
A
#
# COMPACT_ATOMS: atom_id res chain seq x y z
N MET A 1 22.30 -12.10 11.45
CA MET A 1 20.88 -11.80 11.69
C MET A 1 20.07 -12.79 10.88
N GLU A 2 19.24 -13.57 11.54
CA GLU A 2 18.30 -14.47 10.88
C GLU A 2 17.26 -13.61 10.14
N GLN A 3 17.04 -13.87 8.85
CA GLN A 3 16.03 -13.13 8.08
C GLN A 3 14.64 -13.49 8.61
N SER A 4 13.80 -12.48 8.82
CA SER A 4 12.43 -12.72 9.24
C SER A 4 11.67 -13.47 8.12
N PRO A 5 10.65 -14.28 8.45
CA PRO A 5 9.93 -15.05 7.43
C PRO A 5 9.33 -14.18 6.30
N TRP A 6 8.85 -12.98 6.61
CA TRP A 6 8.31 -12.05 5.61
C TRP A 6 9.39 -11.47 4.68
N GLN A 7 10.64 -11.28 5.15
CA GLN A 7 11.74 -10.82 4.29
C GLN A 7 12.06 -11.84 3.20
N LEU A 8 12.08 -13.13 3.56
CA LEU A 8 12.29 -14.20 2.59
C LEU A 8 11.15 -14.29 1.57
N LEU A 9 9.90 -14.16 2.03
CA LEU A 9 8.73 -14.15 1.16
C LEU A 9 8.78 -12.98 0.18
N LEU A 10 9.10 -11.76 0.63
CA LEU A 10 9.22 -10.60 -0.26
C LEU A 10 10.34 -10.78 -1.28
N LYS A 11 11.49 -11.32 -0.88
CA LYS A 11 12.59 -11.62 -1.79
C LYS A 11 12.17 -12.62 -2.88
N ASN A 12 11.46 -13.68 -2.51
CA ASN A 12 10.97 -14.67 -3.45
C ASN A 12 9.86 -14.11 -4.35
N GLY A 13 8.95 -13.31 -3.79
CA GLY A 13 7.91 -12.61 -4.53
C GLY A 13 8.48 -11.67 -5.59
N ASN A 14 9.49 -10.86 -5.22
CA ASN A 14 10.20 -9.99 -6.16
C ASN A 14 10.85 -10.81 -7.28
N HIS A 15 11.54 -11.91 -6.93
CA HIS A 15 12.14 -12.79 -7.92
C HIS A 15 11.11 -13.39 -8.89
N CYS A 16 9.95 -13.85 -8.40
CA CYS A 16 8.88 -14.36 -9.24
C CYS A 16 8.29 -13.26 -10.14
N PHE A 17 8.08 -12.07 -9.59
CA PHE A 17 7.54 -10.92 -10.33
C PHE A 17 8.47 -10.53 -11.49
N ASP A 18 9.77 -10.41 -11.23
CA ASP A 18 10.78 -10.08 -12.24
C ASP A 18 10.83 -11.12 -13.38
N ASN A 19 10.52 -12.39 -13.07
CA ASN A 19 10.46 -13.49 -14.03
C ASN A 19 9.06 -13.73 -14.62
N GLN A 20 8.12 -12.81 -14.45
CA GLN A 20 6.74 -12.91 -14.96
C GLN A 20 5.95 -14.13 -14.43
N GLN A 21 6.35 -14.67 -13.28
CA GLN A 21 5.66 -15.74 -12.57
C GLN A 21 4.62 -15.14 -11.61
N LEU A 22 3.63 -14.46 -12.19
CA LEU A 22 2.73 -13.58 -11.44
C LEU A 22 1.91 -14.31 -10.36
N ASP A 23 1.42 -15.53 -10.61
CA ASP A 23 0.67 -16.32 -9.63
C ASP A 23 1.51 -16.68 -8.38
N GLN A 24 2.81 -16.97 -8.58
CA GLN A 24 3.73 -17.26 -7.48
C GLN A 24 4.10 -15.98 -6.73
N ALA A 25 4.32 -14.89 -7.46
CA ALA A 25 4.55 -13.58 -6.86
C ALA A 25 3.36 -13.17 -5.97
N GLU A 26 2.13 -13.39 -6.43
CA GLU A 26 0.90 -13.16 -5.65
C GLU A 26 0.92 -13.93 -4.34
N THR A 27 1.17 -15.23 -4.43
CA THR A 27 1.20 -16.12 -3.26
C THR A 27 2.22 -15.63 -2.23
N PHE A 28 3.43 -15.27 -2.67
CA PHE A 28 4.48 -14.77 -1.79
C PHE A 28 4.13 -13.42 -1.15
N TYR A 29 3.63 -12.47 -1.95
CA TYR A 29 3.29 -11.15 -1.46
C TYR A 29 2.09 -11.16 -0.50
N LEU A 30 1.04 -11.93 -0.79
CA LEU A 30 -0.11 -12.07 0.12
C LEU A 30 0.29 -12.70 1.45
N HIS A 31 1.15 -13.72 1.42
CA HIS A 31 1.64 -14.31 2.67
C HIS A 31 2.53 -13.33 3.46
N ALA A 32 3.41 -12.58 2.78
CA ALA A 32 4.18 -11.54 3.45
C ALA A 32 3.28 -10.45 4.06
N TYR A 33 2.24 -10.04 3.33
CA TYR A 33 1.25 -9.06 3.78
C TYR A 33 0.53 -9.52 5.06
N ASP A 34 0.12 -10.78 5.13
CA ASP A 34 -0.54 -11.34 6.31
C ASP A 34 0.37 -11.36 7.54
N LEU A 35 1.64 -11.76 7.37
CA LEU A 35 2.61 -11.77 8.45
C LEU A 35 2.90 -10.36 8.96
N LEU A 36 3.10 -9.40 8.06
CA LEU A 36 3.36 -8.01 8.40
C LEU A 36 2.14 -7.32 9.03
N SER A 37 0.93 -7.60 8.53
CA SER A 37 -0.31 -7.09 9.11
C SER A 37 -0.51 -7.55 10.55
N LYS A 38 -0.21 -8.84 10.84
CA LYS A 38 -0.24 -9.39 12.20
C LYS A 38 0.87 -8.80 13.07
N ALA A 39 2.11 -8.74 12.57
CA ALA A 39 3.25 -8.23 13.31
C ALA A 39 3.05 -6.76 13.74
N ARG A 40 2.57 -5.91 12.82
CA ARG A 40 2.24 -4.51 13.13
C ARG A 40 1.10 -4.39 14.15
N GLY A 41 0.13 -5.30 14.14
CA GLY A 41 -0.93 -5.34 15.16
C GLY A 41 -0.37 -5.61 16.56
N ASN A 42 0.66 -6.45 16.66
CA ASN A 42 1.32 -6.78 17.92
C ASN A 42 2.32 -5.71 18.37
N ASP A 43 2.98 -5.03 17.42
CA ASP A 43 3.90 -3.94 17.67
C ASP A 43 3.55 -2.70 16.82
N PRO A 44 2.52 -1.94 17.23
CA PRO A 44 2.07 -0.76 16.50
C PRO A 44 3.06 0.41 16.60
N GLN A 45 4.11 0.31 17.42
CA GLN A 45 5.14 1.33 17.57
C GLN A 45 6.37 1.07 16.69
N SER A 46 6.39 -0.02 15.93
CA SER A 46 7.48 -0.29 14.99
C SER A 46 7.27 0.46 13.67
N SER A 47 8.10 1.47 13.44
CA SER A 47 8.17 2.18 12.16
C SER A 47 8.71 1.31 11.03
N GLU A 48 9.58 0.33 11.34
CA GLU A 48 10.09 -0.66 10.39
C GLU A 48 8.94 -1.53 9.87
N LEU A 49 8.18 -2.17 10.75
CA LEU A 49 7.04 -3.01 10.35
C LEU A 49 5.98 -2.22 9.57
N LEU A 50 5.76 -0.95 9.92
CA LEU A 50 4.88 -0.07 9.15
C LEU A 50 5.39 0.13 7.72
N MET A 51 6.68 0.43 7.56
CA MET A 51 7.28 0.66 6.24
C MET A 51 7.33 -0.62 5.40
N ASP A 52 7.69 -1.76 5.97
CA ASP A 52 7.71 -3.05 5.26
C ASP A 52 6.32 -3.46 4.78
N TRP A 53 5.30 -3.22 5.59
CA TRP A 53 3.91 -3.43 5.19
C TRP A 53 3.49 -2.50 4.04
N ILE A 54 3.85 -1.21 4.10
CA ILE A 54 3.59 -0.26 3.00
C ILE A 54 4.28 -0.72 1.71
N CYS A 55 5.55 -1.13 1.78
CA CYS A 55 6.28 -1.67 0.63
C CYS A 55 5.59 -2.92 0.04
N THR A 56 5.10 -3.82 0.91
CA THR A 56 4.36 -5.02 0.49
C THR A 56 3.07 -4.66 -0.24
N CYS A 57 2.33 -3.66 0.25
CA CYS A 57 1.15 -3.13 -0.43
C CYS A 57 1.48 -2.55 -1.82
N HIS A 58 2.61 -1.86 -1.97
CA HIS A 58 3.05 -1.33 -3.27
C HIS A 58 3.44 -2.46 -4.25
N ASN A 59 4.01 -3.56 -3.75
CA ASN A 59 4.29 -4.75 -4.54
C ASN A 59 3.00 -5.43 -5.03
N LEU A 60 2.01 -5.60 -4.15
CA LEU A 60 0.69 -6.13 -4.53
C LEU A 60 -0.02 -5.20 -5.53
N SER A 61 0.05 -3.89 -5.32
CA SER A 61 -0.49 -2.93 -6.28
C SER A 61 0.15 -3.06 -7.67
N SER A 62 1.47 -3.19 -7.74
CA SER A 62 2.19 -3.39 -9.02
C SER A 62 1.78 -4.71 -9.66
N LEU A 63 1.72 -5.80 -8.89
CA LEU A 63 1.25 -7.10 -9.36
C LEU A 63 -0.15 -7.04 -9.96
N TYR A 64 -1.12 -6.46 -9.25
CA TYR A 64 -2.48 -6.37 -9.74
C TYR A 64 -2.64 -5.42 -10.93
N GLN A 65 -1.72 -4.47 -11.13
CA GLN A 65 -1.67 -3.71 -12.39
C GLN A 65 -1.25 -4.60 -13.57
N GLU A 66 -0.22 -5.43 -13.40
CA GLU A 66 0.23 -6.35 -14.45
C GLU A 66 -0.86 -7.39 -14.80
N LEU A 67 -1.63 -7.82 -13.81
CA LEU A 67 -2.76 -8.73 -13.99
C LEU A 67 -4.03 -8.05 -14.53
N GLY A 68 -4.07 -6.71 -14.63
CA GLY A 68 -5.22 -5.94 -15.10
C GLY A 68 -6.33 -5.72 -14.06
N TYR A 69 -6.14 -6.14 -12.81
CA TYR A 69 -7.08 -5.96 -11.70
C TYR A 69 -6.88 -4.59 -11.02
N LEU A 70 -7.26 -3.51 -11.71
CA LEU A 70 -7.00 -2.14 -11.27
C LEU A 70 -7.70 -1.76 -9.95
N ASP A 71 -8.91 -2.28 -9.69
CA ASP A 71 -9.62 -2.03 -8.43
C ASP A 71 -8.84 -2.58 -7.23
N LEU A 72 -8.36 -3.83 -7.30
CA LEU A 72 -7.51 -4.44 -6.27
C LEU A 72 -6.19 -3.70 -6.14
N SER A 73 -5.59 -3.31 -7.26
CA SER A 73 -4.35 -2.53 -7.24
C SER A 73 -4.49 -1.22 -6.46
N LEU A 74 -5.58 -0.50 -6.69
CA LEU A 74 -5.89 0.73 -5.98
C LEU A 74 -6.21 0.46 -4.50
N GLU A 75 -6.94 -0.62 -4.19
CA GLU A 75 -7.24 -1.01 -2.81
C GLU A 75 -5.95 -1.16 -1.98
N TYR A 76 -4.94 -1.83 -2.53
CA TYR A 76 -3.65 -1.97 -1.86
C TYR A 76 -2.87 -0.66 -1.74
N LEU A 77 -3.05 0.34 -2.62
CA LEU A 77 -2.47 1.67 -2.42
C LEU A 77 -3.23 2.51 -1.38
N MET A 78 -4.55 2.39 -1.34
CA MET A 78 -5.42 3.16 -0.45
C MET A 78 -5.34 2.66 1.00
N SER A 79 -5.30 1.35 1.21
CA SER A 79 -5.25 0.72 2.54
C SER A 79 -4.17 1.33 3.46
N PRO A 80 -2.89 1.44 3.03
CA PRO A 80 -1.87 2.09 3.86
C PRO A 80 -2.11 3.58 4.05
N HIS A 81 -2.57 4.29 3.02
CA HIS A 81 -2.83 5.73 3.14
C HIS A 81 -3.91 6.03 4.19
N GLU A 82 -5.03 5.31 4.15
CA GLU A 82 -6.12 5.47 5.12
C GLU A 82 -5.72 5.06 6.53
N TYR A 83 -4.89 4.02 6.66
CA TYR A 83 -4.29 3.65 7.95
C TYR A 83 -3.46 4.79 8.52
N LEU A 84 -2.58 5.40 7.73
CA LEU A 84 -1.72 6.50 8.16
C LEU A 84 -2.52 7.74 8.60
N LEU A 85 -3.60 8.08 7.89
CA LEU A 85 -4.49 9.17 8.29
C LEU A 85 -5.12 8.92 9.68
N ARG A 86 -5.48 7.67 9.99
CA ARG A 86 -5.97 7.29 11.33
C ARG A 86 -4.89 7.39 12.40
N VAL A 87 -3.66 6.97 12.09
CA VAL A 87 -2.51 7.05 13.01
C VAL A 87 -2.21 8.49 13.41
N ILE A 88 -2.22 9.43 12.45
CA ILE A 88 -1.94 10.84 12.73
C ILE A 88 -3.07 11.48 13.56
N GLY A 89 -4.32 11.07 13.33
CA GLY A 89 -5.47 11.51 14.13
C GLY A 89 -5.56 10.87 15.52
N ALA A 90 -4.74 9.86 15.84
CA ALA A 90 -4.78 9.15 17.10
C ALA A 90 -3.99 9.89 18.20
N ASN A 91 -4.68 10.30 19.27
CA ASN A 91 -4.04 11.02 20.37
C ASN A 91 -3.11 10.16 21.24
N PHE A 92 -3.24 8.83 21.17
CA PHE A 92 -2.57 7.88 22.08
C PHE A 92 -1.25 7.29 21.55
N LEU A 93 -0.87 7.58 20.30
CA LEU A 93 0.37 7.08 19.71
C LEU A 93 1.53 8.03 19.97
N ALA A 94 2.73 7.46 20.14
CA ALA A 94 3.96 8.23 20.36
C ALA A 94 4.27 9.16 19.18
N ASP A 95 4.88 10.30 19.48
CA ASP A 95 5.20 11.33 18.46
C ASP A 95 6.15 10.79 17.38
N GLU A 96 7.04 9.87 17.73
CA GLU A 96 7.94 9.20 16.77
C GLU A 96 7.18 8.46 15.68
N ILE A 97 6.09 7.76 16.05
CA ILE A 97 5.24 7.04 15.10
C ILE A 97 4.41 7.98 14.26
N LYS A 98 3.93 9.09 14.85
CA LYS A 98 3.25 10.13 14.08
C LYS A 98 4.18 10.77 13.05
N GLN A 99 5.44 11.00 13.40
CA GLN A 99 6.43 11.52 12.45
C GLN A 99 6.73 10.52 11.33
N ALA A 100 6.91 9.23 11.65
CA ALA A 100 7.08 8.18 10.66
C ALA A 100 5.85 8.10 9.74
N ALA A 101 4.65 8.14 10.31
CA ALA A 101 3.40 8.10 9.57
C ALA A 101 3.24 9.32 8.65
N PHE A 102 3.58 10.52 9.12
CA PHE A 102 3.52 11.74 8.31
C PHE A 102 4.45 11.65 7.09
N LYS A 103 5.67 11.13 7.26
CA LYS A 103 6.59 10.88 6.14
C LYS A 103 6.03 9.85 5.16
N ALA A 104 5.44 8.77 5.68
CA ALA A 104 4.84 7.70 4.87
C ALA A 104 3.59 8.14 4.09
N ILE A 105 2.86 9.17 4.56
CA ILE A 105 1.74 9.74 3.82
C ILE A 105 2.19 10.29 2.46
N SER A 106 3.31 11.01 2.41
CA SER A 106 3.83 11.53 1.14
C SER A 106 4.14 10.41 0.13
N ILE A 107 4.64 9.28 0.62
CA ILE A 107 4.96 8.10 -0.21
C ILE A 107 3.68 7.48 -0.78
N THR A 108 2.70 7.20 0.09
CA THR A 108 1.43 6.58 -0.31
C THR A 108 0.60 7.51 -1.20
N LEU A 109 0.54 8.80 -0.88
CA LEU A 109 -0.14 9.80 -1.69
C LEU A 109 0.47 9.90 -3.09
N HIS A 110 1.80 9.95 -3.19
CA HIS A 110 2.47 10.00 -4.48
C HIS A 110 2.14 8.77 -5.34
N ALA A 111 2.15 7.57 -4.77
CA ALA A 111 1.80 6.35 -5.48
C ALA A 111 0.33 6.35 -5.96
N ILE A 112 -0.61 6.82 -5.12
CA ILE A 112 -2.02 6.97 -5.50
C ILE A 112 -2.18 7.96 -6.66
N LEU A 113 -1.52 9.13 -6.60
CA LEU A 113 -1.60 10.14 -7.66
C LEU A 113 -0.97 9.64 -8.98
N LEU A 114 0.13 8.90 -8.91
CA LEU A 114 0.71 8.27 -10.10
C LEU A 114 -0.24 7.23 -10.70
N PHE A 115 -0.87 6.41 -9.87
CA PHE A 115 -1.85 5.43 -10.29
C PHE A 115 -3.04 6.08 -10.99
N THR A 116 -3.67 7.10 -10.40
CA THR A 116 -4.82 7.78 -10.99
C THR A 116 -4.48 8.51 -12.28
N LYS A 117 -3.28 9.11 -12.36
CA LYS A 117 -2.79 9.75 -13.58
C LYS A 117 -2.57 8.75 -14.71
N LYS A 118 -2.07 7.54 -14.39
CA LYS A 118 -1.85 6.46 -15.36
C LYS A 118 -3.17 5.86 -15.83
N HIS A 119 -4.14 5.70 -14.93
CA HIS A 119 -5.40 4.99 -15.16
C HIS A 119 -6.62 5.92 -15.12
N LYS A 120 -6.62 6.96 -15.96
CA LYS A 120 -7.67 7.99 -16.01
C LYS A 120 -9.09 7.45 -16.26
N ASN A 121 -9.18 6.26 -16.88
CA ASN A 121 -10.42 5.60 -17.26
C ASN A 121 -10.66 4.32 -16.42
N CYS A 122 -10.14 4.26 -15.19
CA CYS A 122 -10.53 3.17 -14.29
C CYS A 122 -12.02 3.34 -13.92
N ASP A 123 -12.89 2.67 -14.67
CA ASP A 123 -14.34 2.62 -14.49
C ASP A 123 -14.66 1.86 -13.19
N GLY A 124 -14.59 2.55 -12.05
CA GLY A 124 -14.83 1.97 -10.73
C GLY A 124 -14.00 2.59 -9.62
N CYS A 125 -12.71 2.86 -9.90
CA CYS A 125 -11.76 3.38 -8.90
C CYS A 125 -12.28 4.64 -8.15
N CYS A 126 -12.82 5.61 -8.89
CA CYS A 126 -13.31 6.87 -8.32
C CYS A 126 -14.67 6.75 -7.63
N SER A 127 -15.52 5.81 -8.05
CA SER A 127 -16.85 5.61 -7.45
C SER A 127 -16.78 4.77 -6.17
N GLN A 128 -15.80 3.86 -6.07
CA GLN A 128 -15.68 2.90 -4.99
C GLN A 128 -14.91 3.42 -3.75
N SER A 129 -14.13 4.50 -3.86
CA SER A 129 -13.38 5.05 -2.70
C SER A 129 -13.73 6.52 -2.39
N PRO A 130 -14.53 6.79 -1.34
CA PRO A 130 -14.78 8.14 -0.84
C PRO A 130 -13.49 8.88 -0.44
N SER A 131 -12.51 8.14 0.10
CA SER A 131 -11.19 8.67 0.45
C SER A 131 -10.43 9.13 -0.79
N LEU A 132 -10.47 8.37 -1.88
CA LEU A 132 -9.87 8.78 -3.14
C LEU A 132 -10.49 10.08 -3.67
N LYS A 133 -11.82 10.22 -3.61
CA LYS A 133 -12.49 11.49 -3.97
C LYS A 133 -12.01 12.67 -3.14
N LYS A 134 -11.73 12.46 -1.85
CA LYS A 134 -11.20 13.51 -0.97
C LYS A 134 -9.77 13.90 -1.35
N ILE A 135 -8.94 12.92 -1.72
CA ILE A 135 -7.57 13.15 -2.22
C ILE A 135 -7.62 13.90 -3.56
N MET A 136 -8.46 13.46 -4.49
CA MET A 136 -8.65 14.09 -5.79
C MET A 136 -9.40 15.42 -5.71
N GLY A 137 -10.18 15.68 -4.66
CA GLY A 137 -10.81 16.98 -4.41
C GLY A 137 -9.82 18.12 -4.15
N LEU A 138 -8.54 17.81 -3.96
CA LEU A 138 -7.44 18.78 -3.90
C LEU A 138 -6.82 19.08 -5.28
N GLU A 139 -7.10 18.28 -6.30
CA GLU A 139 -6.81 18.54 -7.71
C GLU A 139 -8.06 18.21 -8.54
N THR A 140 -8.97 19.18 -8.64
CA THR A 140 -10.24 19.13 -9.38
C THR A 140 -10.37 17.97 -10.38
N CYS A 141 -11.25 17.02 -10.06
CA CYS A 141 -11.93 16.17 -11.06
C CYS A 141 -12.81 17.07 -11.96
N THR A 142 -12.19 17.84 -12.84
CA THR A 142 -12.92 18.49 -13.93
C THR A 142 -12.83 17.59 -15.13
N ILE A 143 -13.90 16.81 -15.31
CA ILE A 143 -14.19 16.05 -16.51
C ILE A 143 -14.72 17.05 -17.54
N HIS A 144 -13.96 17.31 -18.60
CA HIS A 144 -14.48 17.73 -19.91
C HIS A 144 -13.65 17.09 -21.01
#